data_AF-A0A9D7PW17-F1
#
_entry.id   AF-A0A9D7PW17-F1
#
_cell.length_a   1.000
_cell.length_b   1.000
_cell.length_c   1.000
_cell.angle_alpha   90.00
_cell.angle_beta   90.00
_cell.angle_gamma   90.00
#
_symmetry.space_group_name_H-M   'P 1'
#
loop_
_entity.id
_entity.type
_entity.pdbx_description
1 polymer ?
#
loop_
_entity_poly.entity_id
_entity_poly.type
_entity_poly.pdbx_seq_one_letter_code
_entity_poly.pdbx_strand_id
1 'polypeptide(L)'
;MDDQSNLDWGNLDEFDEAADLIDAAISAANDDQLLPDALPSNVIPLFRDFGKTLSPDEVLFTRSRHGTTEAPYTAKARKRLTEWVGSSYEDTVDVIGEVRMANVGQGSFSLQLDGVETVVGGRFSPEQEAEVLEALRNHRSLRLRVIGMAEFALK
;
A
#
# COMPACT_ATOMS: atom_id res chain seq x y z
N MET A 1 10.93 -34.62 9.28
CA MET A 1 9.64 -34.59 8.57
C MET A 1 8.80 -33.63 9.37
N ASP A 2 8.96 -32.34 9.07
CA ASP A 2 8.35 -31.27 9.84
C ASP A 2 6.90 -31.13 9.41
N ASP A 3 6.04 -31.44 10.37
CA ASP A 3 4.59 -31.42 10.25
C ASP A 3 4.10 -29.96 10.23
N GLN A 4 4.10 -29.36 9.04
CA GLN A 4 3.47 -28.05 8.79
C GLN A 4 1.97 -28.17 8.50
N SER A 5 1.33 -29.32 8.77
CA SER A 5 -0.03 -29.61 8.29
C SER A 5 -1.17 -29.16 9.20
N ASN A 6 -0.91 -28.37 10.25
CA ASN A 6 -1.97 -27.94 11.15
C ASN A 6 -1.80 -26.51 11.70
N LEU A 7 -1.68 -25.56 10.79
CA LEU A 7 -2.00 -24.17 11.10
C LEU A 7 -3.44 -23.90 10.65
N ASP A 8 -4.36 -23.96 11.61
CA ASP A 8 -5.75 -23.55 11.46
C ASP A 8 -5.81 -22.00 11.35
N TRP A 9 -5.55 -21.50 10.14
CA TRP A 9 -5.70 -20.10 9.80
C TRP A 9 -7.17 -19.88 9.43
N GLY A 10 -8.02 -19.45 10.37
CA GLY A 10 -9.45 -19.14 10.13
C GLY A 10 -9.74 -18.07 9.05
N ASN A 11 -8.75 -17.64 8.27
CA ASN A 11 -8.78 -16.70 7.14
C ASN A 11 -8.21 -17.30 5.83
N LEU A 12 -8.21 -18.63 5.65
CA LEU A 12 -7.77 -19.25 4.38
C LEU A 12 -8.45 -18.59 3.16
N ASP A 13 -9.74 -18.28 3.28
CA ASP A 13 -10.51 -17.61 2.23
C ASP A 13 -9.93 -16.22 1.87
N GLU A 14 -9.54 -15.40 2.84
CA GLU A 14 -8.97 -14.07 2.57
C GLU A 14 -7.62 -14.15 1.83
N PHE A 15 -6.79 -15.16 2.15
CA PHE A 15 -5.52 -15.37 1.46
C PHE A 15 -5.72 -15.88 0.04
N ASP A 16 -6.72 -16.74 -0.18
CA ASP A 16 -7.07 -17.24 -1.50
C ASP A 16 -7.68 -16.13 -2.36
N GLU A 17 -8.58 -15.30 -1.80
CA GLU A 17 -9.12 -14.10 -2.45
C GLU A 17 -8.00 -13.10 -2.81
N ALA A 18 -7.05 -12.87 -1.91
CA ALA A 18 -5.90 -12.01 -2.18
C ALA A 18 -5.04 -12.59 -3.32
N ALA A 19 -4.80 -13.90 -3.34
CA ALA A 19 -4.05 -14.55 -4.41
C ALA A 19 -4.79 -14.46 -5.76
N ASP A 20 -6.12 -14.63 -5.76
CA ASP A 20 -6.96 -14.44 -6.95
C ASP A 20 -6.87 -13.01 -7.49
N LEU A 21 -6.84 -12.00 -6.62
CA LEU A 21 -6.67 -10.59 -7.03
C LEU A 21 -5.30 -10.33 -7.68
N ILE A 22 -4.24 -10.98 -7.20
CA ILE A 22 -2.90 -10.90 -7.80
C ILE A 22 -2.91 -11.54 -9.20
N ASP A 23 -3.46 -12.74 -9.33
CA ASP A 23 -3.56 -13.45 -10.61
C ASP A 23 -4.42 -12.66 -11.62
N ALA A 24 -5.52 -12.06 -11.17
CA ALA A 24 -6.36 -11.19 -11.98
C ALA A 24 -5.62 -9.93 -12.43
N ALA A 25 -4.84 -9.30 -11.56
CA ALA A 25 -4.04 -8.12 -11.90
C ALA A 25 -2.95 -8.44 -12.95
N ILE A 26 -2.28 -9.58 -12.82
CA ILE A 26 -1.27 -10.06 -13.79
C ILE A 26 -1.94 -10.33 -15.14
N SER A 27 -3.09 -11.01 -15.14
CA SER A 27 -3.84 -11.31 -16.37
C SER A 27 -4.30 -10.03 -17.06
N ALA A 28 -4.92 -9.09 -16.33
CA ALA A 28 -5.34 -7.80 -16.84
C ALA A 28 -4.17 -7.01 -17.46
N ALA A 29 -3.00 -7.04 -16.82
CA ALA A 29 -1.79 -6.39 -17.33
C ALA A 29 -1.28 -7.02 -18.65
N ASN A 30 -1.44 -8.34 -18.83
CA ASN A 30 -1.11 -8.99 -20.10
C ASN A 30 -2.11 -8.66 -21.21
N ASP A 31 -3.38 -8.53 -20.86
CA ASP A 31 -4.47 -8.30 -21.81
C ASP A 31 -4.72 -6.81 -22.10
N ASP A 32 -3.86 -5.91 -21.58
CA ASP A 32 -3.99 -4.46 -21.68
C ASP A 32 -5.32 -3.92 -21.11
N GLN A 33 -5.88 -4.61 -20.12
CA GLN A 33 -7.11 -4.25 -19.42
C GLN A 33 -6.83 -3.38 -18.19
N LEU A 34 -7.89 -2.84 -17.58
CA LEU A 34 -7.80 -2.09 -16.33
C LEU A 34 -7.51 -3.02 -15.15
N LEU A 35 -6.84 -2.50 -14.12
CA LEU A 35 -6.64 -3.21 -12.86
C LEU A 35 -7.98 -3.51 -12.17
N PRO A 36 -8.09 -4.62 -11.42
CA PRO A 36 -9.25 -4.86 -10.58
C PRO A 36 -9.44 -3.74 -9.55
N ASP A 37 -10.66 -3.22 -9.43
CA ASP A 37 -10.99 -2.14 -8.47
C ASP A 37 -10.74 -2.53 -7.01
N ALA A 38 -10.81 -3.83 -6.71
CA ALA A 38 -10.56 -4.38 -5.38
C ALA A 38 -9.06 -4.58 -5.07
N LEU A 39 -8.17 -4.40 -6.05
CA LEU A 39 -6.74 -4.56 -5.81
C LEU A 39 -6.23 -3.42 -4.93
N PRO A 40 -5.65 -3.71 -3.74
CA PRO A 40 -5.10 -2.67 -2.89
C PRO A 40 -3.97 -1.97 -3.61
N SER A 41 -4.14 -0.66 -3.81
CA SER A 41 -3.26 0.08 -4.68
C SER A 41 -1.81 0.12 -4.12
N ASN A 42 -1.62 -0.03 -2.79
CA ASN A 42 -0.33 -0.14 -2.10
C ASN A 42 0.48 -1.38 -2.48
N VAL A 43 -0.14 -2.39 -3.10
CA VAL A 43 0.51 -3.61 -3.59
C VAL A 43 1.09 -3.40 -4.99
N ILE A 44 0.59 -2.42 -5.76
CA ILE A 44 1.05 -2.15 -7.14
C ILE A 44 2.58 -1.94 -7.22
N PRO A 45 3.23 -1.20 -6.29
CA PRO A 45 4.68 -1.08 -6.25
C PRO A 45 5.43 -2.40 -6.05
N LEU A 46 4.86 -3.38 -5.35
CA LEU A 46 5.51 -4.66 -5.05
C LEU A 46 5.72 -5.50 -6.32
N PHE A 47 4.88 -5.32 -7.35
CA PHE A 47 5.09 -5.96 -8.65
C PHE A 47 6.40 -5.54 -9.32
N ARG A 48 6.95 -4.36 -9.00
CA ARG A 48 8.23 -3.91 -9.57
C ARG A 48 9.38 -4.82 -9.16
N ASP A 49 9.43 -5.18 -7.89
CA ASP A 49 10.48 -6.05 -7.36
C ASP A 49 10.17 -7.53 -7.62
N PHE A 50 8.88 -7.87 -7.75
CA PHE A 50 8.45 -9.18 -8.17
C PHE A 50 8.92 -9.50 -9.60
N GLY A 51 9.77 -10.52 -9.74
CA GLY A 51 10.32 -10.94 -11.03
C GLY A 51 11.36 -9.98 -11.63
N LYS A 52 11.97 -9.10 -10.81
CA LYS A 52 13.07 -8.21 -11.24
C LYS A 52 14.30 -8.95 -11.79
N THR A 53 14.51 -10.19 -11.37
CA THR A 53 15.61 -11.05 -11.83
C THR A 53 15.25 -11.88 -13.07
N LEU A 54 13.99 -11.86 -13.52
CA LEU A 54 13.56 -12.59 -14.70
C LEU A 54 14.04 -11.90 -15.97
N SER A 55 14.68 -12.69 -16.83
CA SER A 55 15.09 -12.33 -18.17
C SER A 55 13.87 -12.00 -19.05
N PRO A 56 14.03 -11.26 -20.15
CA PRO A 56 12.91 -10.85 -21.01
C PRO A 56 12.08 -12.01 -21.58
N ASP A 57 12.72 -13.17 -21.80
CA ASP A 57 12.09 -14.36 -22.36
C ASP A 57 11.60 -15.35 -21.29
N GLU A 58 11.79 -15.03 -20.01
CA GLU A 58 11.34 -15.86 -18.89
C GLU A 58 9.93 -15.46 -18.45
N VAL A 59 9.10 -16.46 -18.15
CA VAL A 59 7.73 -16.29 -17.68
C VAL A 59 7.58 -17.04 -16.37
N LEU A 60 7.04 -16.37 -15.35
CA LEU A 60 6.67 -16.99 -14.10
C LEU A 60 5.16 -17.21 -14.09
N PHE A 61 4.70 -18.44 -13.87
CA PHE A 61 3.29 -18.74 -13.76
C PHE A 61 2.88 -18.64 -12.28
N THR A 62 1.99 -17.71 -11.97
CA THR A 62 1.33 -17.65 -10.67
C THR A 62 -0.01 -18.36 -10.75
N ARG A 63 -0.39 -18.99 -9.63
CA ARG A 63 -1.68 -19.63 -9.48
C ARG A 63 -2.06 -19.61 -8.02
N SER A 64 -3.22 -19.04 -7.70
CA SER A 64 -3.81 -19.16 -6.39
C SER A 64 -4.04 -20.64 -6.06
N ARG A 65 -4.07 -20.97 -4.77
CA ARG A 65 -4.10 -22.37 -4.31
C ARG A 65 -5.31 -23.13 -4.85
N HIS A 66 -6.44 -22.44 -5.01
CA HIS A 66 -7.70 -22.97 -5.53
C HIS A 66 -8.05 -22.47 -6.94
N GLY A 67 -7.20 -21.64 -7.53
CA GLY A 67 -7.37 -21.10 -8.87
C GLY A 67 -7.29 -22.17 -9.94
N THR A 68 -8.19 -22.10 -10.92
CA THR A 68 -8.22 -23.01 -12.07
C THR A 68 -7.35 -22.52 -13.23
N THR A 69 -6.83 -21.29 -13.16
CA THR A 69 -6.15 -20.62 -14.27
C THR A 69 -4.83 -20.06 -13.79
N GLU A 70 -3.78 -20.29 -14.55
CA GLU A 70 -2.44 -19.76 -14.28
C GLU A 70 -2.32 -18.37 -14.91
N ALA A 71 -1.85 -17.39 -14.16
CA ALA A 71 -1.56 -16.06 -14.65
C ALA A 71 -0.08 -15.97 -15.09
N PRO A 72 0.22 -15.75 -16.37
CA PRO A 72 1.59 -15.69 -16.85
C PRO A 72 2.21 -14.32 -16.53
N TYR A 73 3.08 -14.24 -15.55
CA TYR A 73 3.84 -13.04 -15.26
C TYR A 73 4.97 -12.85 -16.28
N THR A 74 4.69 -12.05 -17.32
CA THR A 74 5.60 -11.77 -18.43
C THR A 74 6.33 -10.44 -18.28
N ALA A 75 7.37 -10.22 -19.09
CA ALA A 75 8.02 -8.90 -19.20
C ALA A 75 7.04 -7.77 -19.61
N LYS A 76 6.00 -8.10 -20.40
CA LYS A 76 4.92 -7.16 -20.77
C LYS A 76 4.10 -6.76 -19.55
N ALA A 77 3.58 -7.74 -18.79
CA ALA A 77 2.82 -7.49 -17.57
C ALA A 77 3.62 -6.64 -16.58
N ARG A 78 4.90 -6.98 -16.35
CA ARG A 78 5.79 -6.22 -15.46
C ARG A 78 5.94 -4.75 -15.89
N LYS A 79 6.16 -4.50 -17.18
CA LYS A 79 6.27 -3.14 -17.71
C LYS A 79 4.98 -2.37 -17.47
N ARG A 80 3.82 -2.98 -17.76
CA ARG A 80 2.50 -2.37 -17.61
C ARG A 80 2.16 -2.05 -16.15
N LEU A 81 2.40 -3.00 -15.25
CA LEU A 81 2.24 -2.82 -13.81
C LEU A 81 3.17 -1.69 -13.29
N THR A 82 4.40 -1.61 -13.80
CA THR A 82 5.35 -0.54 -13.43
C THR A 82 4.90 0.85 -13.91
N GLU A 83 4.26 0.95 -15.08
CA GLU A 83 3.68 2.21 -15.58
C GLU A 83 2.56 2.71 -14.66
N TRP A 84 1.75 1.80 -14.11
CA TRP A 84 0.73 2.14 -13.12
C TRP A 84 1.33 2.61 -11.78
N VAL A 85 2.51 2.12 -11.39
CA VAL A 85 3.25 2.63 -10.22
C VAL A 85 3.78 4.06 -10.45
N GLY A 86 4.11 4.42 -11.69
CA GLY A 86 4.85 5.65 -12.02
C GLY A 86 4.02 6.94 -11.99
N SER A 87 2.70 6.85 -11.95
CA SER A 87 1.82 8.01 -11.88
C SER A 87 1.31 8.15 -10.44
N SER A 88 2.12 8.77 -9.58
CA SER A 88 1.76 9.28 -8.24
C SER A 88 0.68 8.46 -7.53
N TYR A 89 1.12 7.49 -6.73
CA TYR A 89 0.28 6.85 -5.74
C TYR A 89 -0.19 7.90 -4.72
N GLU A 90 -1.33 8.52 -4.99
CA GLU A 90 -2.04 9.42 -4.09
C GLU A 90 -3.27 8.67 -3.61
N ASP A 91 -3.19 8.08 -2.43
CA ASP A 91 -4.36 7.52 -1.76
C ASP A 91 -4.80 8.42 -0.62
N THR A 92 -6.11 8.53 -0.42
CA THR A 92 -6.69 9.31 0.67
C THR A 92 -6.58 8.48 1.94
N VAL A 93 -5.57 8.77 2.75
CA VAL A 93 -5.41 8.13 4.05
C VAL A 93 -6.18 8.89 5.11
N ASP A 94 -6.82 8.14 6.01
CA ASP A 94 -7.44 8.65 7.22
C ASP A 94 -6.68 8.10 8.42
N VAL A 95 -5.84 8.94 9.02
CA VAL A 95 -4.95 8.55 10.12
C VAL A 95 -5.24 9.35 11.37
N ILE A 96 -5.16 8.70 12.53
CA ILE A 96 -5.36 9.33 13.84
C ILE A 96 -4.10 9.15 14.66
N GLY A 97 -3.64 10.22 15.30
CA GLY A 97 -2.45 10.15 16.14
C GLY A 97 -2.18 11.38 17.00
N GLU A 98 -1.06 11.31 17.71
CA GLU A 98 -0.56 12.37 18.58
C GLU A 98 0.42 13.28 17.81
N VAL A 99 0.17 14.59 17.81
CA VAL A 99 1.10 15.54 17.18
C VAL A 99 2.34 15.68 18.05
N ARG A 100 3.50 15.30 17.52
CA ARG A 100 4.80 15.37 18.21
C ARG A 100 5.57 16.63 17.88
N MET A 101 5.37 17.18 16.68
CA MET A 101 6.10 18.35 16.18
C MET A 101 5.22 19.13 15.20
N ALA A 102 5.34 20.46 15.20
CA ALA A 102 4.79 21.32 14.17
C ALA A 102 5.80 22.42 13.84
N ASN A 103 5.98 22.70 12.54
CA ASN A 103 6.78 23.79 12.00
C ASN A 103 5.85 24.73 11.23
N VAL A 104 5.51 25.85 11.87
CA VAL A 104 4.64 26.89 11.31
C VAL A 104 5.25 27.53 10.06
N GLY A 105 6.57 27.74 10.03
CA GLY A 105 7.23 28.40 8.90
C GLY A 105 7.16 27.60 7.60
N GLN A 106 7.25 26.27 7.68
CA GLN A 106 7.16 25.37 6.52
C GLN A 106 5.77 24.75 6.33
N GLY A 107 4.83 24.99 7.26
CA GLY A 107 3.52 24.34 7.27
C GLY A 107 3.62 22.82 7.36
N SER A 108 4.50 22.28 8.19
CA SER A 108 4.73 20.83 8.31
C SER A 108 4.59 20.33 9.75
N PHE A 109 4.21 19.08 9.93
CA PHE A 109 4.02 18.47 11.24
C PHE A 109 4.44 17.00 11.24
N SER A 110 4.64 16.46 12.45
CA SER A 110 4.90 15.04 12.67
C SER A 110 3.84 14.48 13.61
N LEU A 111 3.22 13.37 13.19
CA LEU A 111 2.15 12.67 13.88
C LEU A 111 2.65 11.27 14.25
N GLN A 112 2.53 10.88 15.51
CA GLN A 112 2.74 9.50 15.93
C GLN A 112 1.41 8.76 15.88
N LEU A 113 1.34 7.66 15.13
CA LEU A 113 0.11 6.89 14.99
C LEU A 113 -0.23 6.13 16.27
N ASP A 114 -1.52 6.00 16.56
CA ASP A 114 -1.97 5.23 17.73
C ASP A 114 -1.60 3.75 17.60
N GLY A 115 -1.03 3.18 18.66
CA GLY A 115 -0.69 1.75 18.73
C GLY A 115 0.59 1.33 18.01
N VAL A 116 1.30 2.28 17.38
CA VAL A 116 2.57 2.03 16.69
C VAL A 116 3.58 3.13 17.04
N GLU A 117 4.88 2.79 17.09
CA GLU A 117 5.95 3.79 17.30
C GLU A 117 6.26 4.57 16.01
N THR A 118 5.53 4.31 14.93
CA THR A 118 5.69 4.97 13.64
C THR A 118 5.26 6.43 13.69
N VAL A 119 6.18 7.32 13.28
CA VAL A 119 5.93 8.75 13.12
C VAL A 119 5.78 9.06 11.63
N VAL A 120 4.66 9.65 11.26
CA VAL A 120 4.37 10.12 9.89
C VAL A 120 4.51 11.64 9.81
N GLY A 121 5.08 12.13 8.72
CA GLY A 121 5.19 13.56 8.45
C GLY A 121 4.05 14.03 7.54
N GLY A 122 3.47 15.19 7.83
CA GLY A 122 2.43 15.80 7.02
C GLY A 122 2.67 17.29 6.79
N ARG A 123 1.91 17.88 5.86
CA ARG A 123 1.84 19.34 5.64
C ARG A 123 0.43 19.83 5.94
N PHE A 124 0.32 21.06 6.41
CA PHE A 124 -0.94 21.74 6.71
C PHE A 124 -0.98 23.12 6.06
N SER A 125 -2.17 23.60 5.70
CA SER A 125 -2.38 24.94 5.19
C SER A 125 -2.44 25.98 6.32
N PRO A 126 -2.24 27.29 6.06
CA PRO A 126 -2.32 28.32 7.09
C PRO A 126 -3.66 28.35 7.84
N GLU A 127 -4.74 27.92 7.18
CA GLU A 127 -6.08 27.82 7.77
C GLU A 127 -6.17 26.71 8.82
N GLN A 128 -5.37 25.65 8.68
CA GLN A 128 -5.29 24.50 9.57
C GLN A 128 -4.25 24.67 10.68
N GLU A 129 -3.43 25.73 10.62
CA GLU A 129 -2.33 25.98 11.58
C GLU A 129 -2.82 25.98 13.03
N ALA A 130 -3.94 26.66 13.30
CA ALA A 130 -4.50 26.76 14.64
C ALA A 130 -4.87 25.38 15.22
N GLU A 131 -5.47 24.51 14.42
CA GLU A 131 -5.87 23.16 14.83
C GLU A 131 -4.64 22.28 15.12
N VAL A 132 -3.61 22.34 14.28
CA VAL A 132 -2.37 21.58 14.46
C VAL A 132 -1.62 22.04 15.72
N LEU A 133 -1.55 23.35 15.95
CA LEU A 133 -0.90 23.90 17.13
C LEU A 133 -1.69 23.59 18.41
N GLU A 134 -3.02 23.59 18.36
CA GLU A 134 -3.85 23.18 19.49
C GLU A 134 -3.67 21.70 19.82
N ALA A 135 -3.65 20.83 18.79
CA ALA A 135 -3.37 19.41 18.94
C ALA A 135 -1.96 19.16 19.51
N LEU A 136 -0.94 19.93 19.09
CA LEU A 136 0.40 19.85 19.66
C LEU A 136 0.42 20.31 21.14
N ARG A 137 -0.27 21.40 21.46
CA ARG A 137 -0.34 21.94 22.84
C ARG A 137 -0.97 20.93 23.79
N ASN A 138 -1.98 20.23 23.32
CA ASN A 138 -2.74 19.25 24.09
C ASN A 138 -2.46 17.81 23.65
N HIS A 139 -1.27 17.50 23.14
CA HIS A 139 -0.93 16.21 22.53
C HIS A 139 -1.14 14.97 23.42
N ARG A 140 -1.27 15.17 24.74
CA ARG A 140 -1.58 14.10 25.71
C ARG A 140 -3.08 13.80 25.86
N SER A 141 -3.94 14.68 25.39
CA SER A 141 -5.39 14.61 25.57
C SER A 141 -6.17 14.80 24.27
N LEU A 142 -5.55 15.34 23.23
CA LEU A 142 -6.13 15.52 21.90
C LEU A 142 -5.38 14.67 20.89
N ARG A 143 -6.15 14.01 20.03
CA ARG A 143 -5.65 13.31 18.86
C ARG A 143 -6.06 14.07 17.62
N LEU A 144 -5.15 14.14 16.66
CA LEU A 144 -5.41 14.76 15.37
C LEU A 144 -5.80 13.66 14.37
N ARG A 145 -6.97 13.80 13.75
CA ARG A 145 -7.39 13.01 12.60
C ARG A 145 -7.01 13.75 11.33
N VAL A 146 -6.22 13.12 10.48
CA VAL A 146 -5.73 13.68 9.22
C VAL A 146 -6.33 12.85 8.09
N ILE A 147 -7.09 13.53 7.24
CA ILE A 147 -7.60 12.96 5.99
C ILE A 147 -6.85 13.67 4.86
N GLY A 148 -6.03 12.94 4.10
CA GLY A 148 -5.22 13.56 3.06
C GLY A 148 -4.47 12.58 2.19
N MET A 149 -3.76 13.10 1.20
CA MET A 149 -2.96 12.29 0.27
C MET A 149 -1.64 11.88 0.93
N ALA A 150 -1.37 10.58 0.99
CA ALA A 150 -0.08 10.06 1.46
C ALA A 150 0.77 9.54 0.31
N GLU A 151 2.00 10.05 0.21
CA GLU A 151 3.04 9.44 -0.61
C GLU A 151 3.77 8.38 0.21
N PHE A 152 3.64 7.11 -0.17
CA PHE A 152 4.41 6.03 0.43
C PHE A 152 5.78 5.92 -0.25
N ALA A 153 6.82 6.40 0.43
CA ALA A 153 8.19 6.10 0.04
C ALA A 153 8.57 4.72 0.60
N LEU A 154 8.59 3.70 -0.26
CA LEU A 154 9.26 2.42 0.04
C LEU A 154 10.73 2.72 0.32
N LYS A 155 11.20 2.38 1.51
CA LYS A 155 12.59 2.53 1.94
C LYS A 155 13.32 1.19 1.85
#